data_AF-A0A022PN76-F1
#
_entry.id   AF-A0A022PN76-F1
#
_cell.length_a   1.000
_cell.length_b   1.000
_cell.length_c   1.000
_cell.angle_alpha   90.00
_cell.angle_beta   90.00
_cell.angle_gamma   90.00
#
_symmetry.space_group_name_H-M   'P 1'
#
loop_
_entity.id
_entity.type
_entity.pdbx_description
1 polymer ?
#
loop_
_entity_poly.entity_id
_entity_poly.type
_entity_poly.pdbx_seq_one_letter_code
_entity_poly.pdbx_strand_id
1 'polypeptide(L)'
;MVNSTNANSKDGVRRHIFQELNQETLVLDPKKSQNISILLRALNVTVDEVCEALLEGNADALGTELLESLIKMAPTKEEERKLKEFKDESPFKLGSAEAFLKAVLDIPFAFKRIDAMLYIANFDSDVEHLKRSFDTLE
;
A
#
# COMPACT_ATOMS: atom_id res chain seq x y z
N MET A 1 -28.63 54.90 10.79
CA MET A 1 -28.66 53.61 10.08
C MET A 1 -27.32 53.42 9.39
N VAL A 2 -26.47 52.53 9.87
CA VAL A 2 -25.47 51.83 9.03
C VAL A 2 -25.27 50.45 9.66
N ASN A 3 -25.69 49.41 8.92
CA ASN A 3 -25.58 48.01 9.29
C ASN A 3 -24.28 47.49 8.66
N SER A 4 -23.27 47.17 9.47
CA SER A 4 -22.02 46.58 8.99
C SER A 4 -22.24 45.08 8.77
N THR A 5 -22.18 44.69 7.50
CA THR A 5 -22.31 43.32 7.00
C THR A 5 -21.20 42.41 7.52
N ASN A 6 -21.62 41.35 8.20
CA ASN A 6 -20.81 40.22 8.65
C ASN A 6 -20.47 39.33 7.44
N ALA A 7 -19.20 39.27 7.05
CA ALA A 7 -18.70 38.44 5.96
C ALA A 7 -17.57 37.54 6.47
N ASN A 8 -17.90 36.41 7.11
CA ASN A 8 -16.86 35.43 7.44
C ASN A 8 -17.31 33.95 7.52
N SER A 9 -18.34 33.54 6.75
CA SER A 9 -18.89 32.18 6.88
C SER A 9 -18.67 31.26 5.66
N LYS A 10 -18.00 31.71 4.59
CA LYS A 10 -17.88 30.91 3.34
C LYS A 10 -16.60 30.07 3.21
N ASP A 11 -15.52 30.39 3.95
CA ASP A 11 -14.25 29.66 3.82
C ASP A 11 -14.18 28.35 4.64
N GLY A 12 -14.92 28.26 5.74
CA GLY A 12 -14.99 27.03 6.55
C GLY A 12 -15.75 25.91 5.83
N VAL A 13 -16.84 26.26 5.14
CA VAL A 13 -17.71 25.31 4.44
C VAL A 13 -17.01 24.68 3.23
N ARG A 14 -16.24 25.46 2.46
CA ARG A 14 -15.44 24.92 1.34
C ARG A 14 -14.38 23.92 1.78
N ARG A 15 -13.68 24.20 2.88
CA ARG A 15 -12.68 23.28 3.44
C ARG A 15 -13.30 21.96 3.91
N HIS A 16 -14.46 22.05 4.55
CA HIS A 16 -15.17 20.87 5.05
C HIS A 16 -15.72 20.01 3.90
N ILE A 17 -16.29 20.63 2.87
CA ILE A 17 -16.75 19.93 1.66
C ILE A 17 -15.58 19.30 0.92
N PHE A 18 -14.44 19.98 0.79
CA PHE A 18 -13.23 19.38 0.21
C PHE A 18 -12.67 18.23 1.05
N GLN A 19 -12.84 18.24 2.38
CA GLN A 19 -12.46 17.13 3.25
C GLN A 19 -13.41 15.94 3.13
N GLU A 20 -14.72 16.16 3.06
CA GLU A 20 -15.71 15.09 2.85
C GLU A 20 -15.60 14.48 1.44
N LEU A 21 -15.41 15.31 0.41
CA LEU A 21 -15.20 14.82 -0.97
C LEU A 21 -13.89 14.02 -1.10
N ASN A 22 -12.82 14.40 -0.38
CA ASN A 22 -11.61 13.59 -0.35
C ASN A 22 -11.83 12.26 0.38
N GLN A 23 -12.64 12.22 1.44
CA GLN A 23 -12.96 10.98 2.16
C GLN A 23 -13.79 10.00 1.31
N GLU A 24 -14.68 10.47 0.44
CA GLU A 24 -15.45 9.62 -0.48
C GLU A 24 -14.58 9.01 -1.59
N THR A 25 -13.41 9.60 -1.87
CA THR A 25 -12.46 9.10 -2.90
C THR A 25 -11.36 8.19 -2.36
N LEU A 26 -11.18 8.15 -1.04
CA LEU A 26 -10.11 7.39 -0.39
C LEU A 26 -10.60 5.97 -0.10
N VAL A 27 -10.18 5.03 -0.96
CA VAL A 27 -10.48 3.61 -0.78
C VAL A 27 -9.74 3.03 0.42
N LEU A 28 -8.53 3.53 0.68
CA LEU A 28 -7.68 3.16 1.80
C LEU A 28 -7.78 4.18 2.93
N ASP A 29 -7.50 3.74 4.15
CA ASP A 29 -7.28 4.67 5.26
C ASP A 29 -6.13 5.64 4.93
N PRO A 30 -6.26 6.96 5.22
CA PRO A 30 -5.24 7.95 4.91
C PRO A 30 -3.85 7.62 5.45
N LYS A 31 -3.76 6.98 6.63
CA LYS A 31 -2.47 6.57 7.21
C LYS A 31 -1.85 5.43 6.42
N LYS A 32 -2.65 4.46 5.95
CA LYS A 32 -2.18 3.36 5.12
C LYS A 32 -1.69 3.88 3.76
N SER A 33 -2.49 4.73 3.11
CA SER A 33 -2.13 5.37 1.83
C SER A 33 -0.82 6.17 1.92
N GLN A 34 -0.64 6.91 3.01
CA GLN A 34 0.61 7.64 3.29
C GLN A 34 1.80 6.70 3.50
N ASN A 35 1.64 5.64 4.29
CA ASN A 35 2.72 4.67 4.53
C ASN A 35 3.19 4.01 3.23
N ILE A 36 2.26 3.59 2.36
CA ILE A 36 2.55 3.02 1.04
C ILE A 36 3.31 4.03 0.18
N SER A 37 2.83 5.28 0.13
CA SER A 37 3.46 6.33 -0.68
C SER A 37 4.89 6.65 -0.22
N ILE A 38 5.15 6.63 1.10
CA ILE A 38 6.50 6.79 1.65
C ILE A 38 7.39 5.62 1.26
N LEU A 39 6.91 4.38 1.38
CA LEU A 39 7.69 3.19 1.03
C LEU A 39 8.09 3.19 -0.44
N LEU A 40 7.14 3.44 -1.34
CA LEU A 40 7.39 3.51 -2.78
C LEU A 40 8.48 4.56 -3.10
N ARG A 41 8.44 5.71 -2.42
CA ARG A 41 9.45 6.75 -2.58
C ARG A 41 10.81 6.37 -2.00
N ALA A 42 10.83 5.67 -0.87
CA ALA A 42 12.07 5.29 -0.18
C ALA A 42 12.83 4.20 -0.93
N LEU A 43 12.10 3.25 -1.54
CA LEU A 43 12.70 2.11 -2.21
C LEU A 43 13.06 2.41 -3.67
N ASN A 44 12.54 3.49 -4.24
CA ASN A 44 12.81 3.92 -5.62
C ASN A 44 12.55 2.80 -6.65
N VAL A 45 11.65 1.86 -6.31
CA VAL A 45 11.17 0.77 -7.15
C VAL A 45 9.85 1.20 -7.77
N THR A 46 9.70 0.93 -9.06
CA THR A 46 8.48 1.21 -9.82
C THR A 46 7.41 0.15 -9.57
N VAL A 47 6.15 0.51 -9.84
CA VAL A 47 5.02 -0.44 -9.74
C VAL A 47 5.23 -1.64 -10.66
N ASP A 48 5.76 -1.40 -11.87
CA ASP A 48 5.99 -2.43 -12.88
C ASP A 48 7.05 -3.43 -12.43
N GLU A 49 8.16 -2.97 -11.85
CA GLU A 49 9.21 -3.84 -11.30
C GLU A 49 8.67 -4.74 -10.17
N VAL A 50 7.83 -4.21 -9.27
CA VAL A 50 7.20 -5.02 -8.23
C VAL A 50 6.27 -6.06 -8.85
N CYS A 51 5.42 -5.66 -9.80
CA CYS A 51 4.49 -6.57 -10.45
C CYS A 51 5.21 -7.69 -11.23
N GLU A 52 6.27 -7.35 -11.95
CA GLU A 52 7.09 -8.31 -12.70
C GLU A 52 7.75 -9.31 -11.76
N ALA A 53 8.42 -8.83 -10.69
CA ALA A 53 9.06 -9.70 -9.71
C ALA A 53 8.06 -10.65 -9.02
N LEU A 54 6.82 -10.19 -8.76
CA LEU A 54 5.75 -11.05 -8.21
C LEU A 54 5.24 -12.10 -9.21
N LEU A 55 5.22 -11.79 -10.50
CA LEU A 55 4.83 -12.72 -11.55
C LEU A 55 5.90 -13.79 -11.75
N GLU A 56 7.17 -13.38 -11.79
CA GLU A 56 8.34 -14.26 -11.93
C GLU A 56 8.66 -15.05 -10.66
N GLY A 57 8.22 -14.55 -9.49
CA GLY A 57 8.56 -15.14 -8.19
C GLY A 57 10.00 -14.84 -7.75
N ASN A 58 10.58 -13.73 -8.22
CA ASN A 58 11.95 -13.35 -7.93
C ASN A 58 12.04 -12.61 -6.58
N ALA A 59 12.29 -13.36 -5.51
CA ALA A 59 12.38 -12.80 -4.15
C ALA A 59 13.60 -11.88 -3.96
N ASP A 60 14.72 -12.19 -4.63
CA ASP A 60 15.97 -11.43 -4.50
C ASP A 60 15.86 -10.02 -5.10
N ALA A 61 15.07 -9.87 -6.17
CA ALA A 61 14.85 -8.56 -6.81
C ALA A 61 14.14 -7.56 -5.89
N LEU A 62 13.24 -8.04 -5.03
CA LEU A 62 12.50 -7.20 -4.09
C LEU A 62 13.23 -7.06 -2.75
N GLY A 63 13.87 -8.13 -2.28
CA GLY A 63 14.53 -8.19 -0.99
C GLY A 63 13.56 -8.29 0.20
N THR A 64 14.07 -8.81 1.31
CA THR A 64 13.29 -9.10 2.52
C THR A 64 12.58 -7.87 3.09
N GLU A 65 13.25 -6.72 3.19
CA GLU A 65 12.69 -5.51 3.81
C GLU A 65 11.46 -4.97 3.05
N LEU A 66 11.51 -5.00 1.72
CA LEU A 66 10.38 -4.60 0.87
C LEU A 66 9.27 -5.63 0.99
N LEU A 67 9.57 -6.92 0.90
CA LEU A 67 8.58 -8.00 1.04
C LEU A 67 7.82 -7.90 2.37
N GLU A 68 8.52 -7.71 3.49
CA GLU A 68 7.89 -7.47 4.80
C GLU A 68 7.00 -6.24 4.81
N SER A 69 7.45 -5.16 4.18
CA SER A 69 6.68 -3.91 4.11
C SER A 69 5.42 -4.09 3.27
N LEU A 70 5.49 -4.83 2.16
CA LEU A 70 4.34 -5.16 1.32
C LEU A 70 3.30 -6.00 2.07
N ILE A 71 3.72 -6.98 2.89
CA ILE A 71 2.80 -7.76 3.73
C ILE A 71 2.07 -6.85 4.72
N LYS A 72 2.79 -5.95 5.39
CA LYS A 72 2.20 -4.98 6.34
C LYS A 72 1.21 -4.02 5.66
N MET A 73 1.30 -3.88 4.34
CA MET A 73 0.44 -3.05 3.51
C MET A 73 -0.76 -3.78 2.90
N ALA A 74 -0.94 -5.07 3.22
CA ALA A 74 -2.05 -5.84 2.70
C ALA A 74 -3.41 -5.12 2.92
N PRO A 75 -4.21 -4.94 1.87
CA PRO A 75 -5.55 -4.42 2.01
C PRO A 75 -6.41 -5.42 2.77
N THR A 76 -7.35 -4.91 3.55
CA THR A 76 -8.45 -5.72 4.09
C THR A 76 -9.34 -6.21 2.95
N LYS A 77 -10.13 -7.26 3.19
CA LYS A 77 -11.06 -7.80 2.17
C LYS A 77 -12.02 -6.74 1.62
N GLU A 78 -12.44 -5.79 2.46
CA GLU A 78 -13.32 -4.71 2.04
C GLU A 78 -12.59 -3.65 1.20
N GLU A 79 -11.35 -3.29 1.56
CA GLU A 79 -10.49 -2.42 0.75
C GLU A 79 -10.19 -3.06 -0.61
N GLU A 80 -9.86 -4.36 -0.64
CA GLU A 80 -9.62 -5.11 -1.88
C GLU A 80 -10.85 -5.08 -2.79
N ARG A 81 -12.04 -5.34 -2.25
CA ARG A 81 -13.29 -5.30 -3.00
C ARG A 81 -13.50 -3.93 -3.64
N LYS A 82 -13.35 -2.85 -2.86
CA LYS A 82 -13.49 -1.47 -3.34
C LYS A 82 -12.45 -1.11 -4.40
N LEU A 83 -11.19 -1.53 -4.24
CA LEU A 83 -10.12 -1.29 -5.22
C LEU A 83 -10.40 -2.01 -6.55
N LYS A 84 -10.95 -3.23 -6.51
CA LYS A 84 -11.31 -4.02 -7.70
C LYS A 84 -12.55 -3.50 -8.41
N GLU A 85 -13.52 -2.98 -7.66
CA GLU A 85 -14.74 -2.38 -8.21
C GLU A 85 -14.52 -0.97 -8.77
N PHE A 86 -13.39 -0.34 -8.46
CA PHE A 86 -13.04 0.97 -8.97
C PHE A 86 -12.83 0.92 -10.49
N LYS A 87 -13.71 1.59 -11.24
CA LYS A 87 -13.61 1.72 -12.70
C LYS A 87 -12.74 2.91 -13.08
N ASP A 88 -11.89 2.74 -14.09
CA ASP A 88 -11.01 3.80 -14.61
C ASP A 88 -11.77 4.98 -15.24
N GLU A 89 -13.07 4.81 -15.53
CA GLU A 89 -13.98 5.87 -16.00
C GLU A 89 -14.53 6.77 -14.88
N SER A 90 -14.13 6.54 -13.62
CA SER A 90 -14.48 7.39 -12.50
C SER A 90 -13.95 8.82 -12.73
N PRO A 91 -14.74 9.87 -12.44
CA PRO A 91 -14.25 11.26 -12.50
C PRO A 91 -13.14 11.53 -11.46
N PHE A 92 -12.90 10.60 -10.55
CA PHE A 92 -11.88 10.65 -9.53
C PHE A 92 -10.71 9.74 -9.91
N LYS A 93 -9.48 10.24 -9.78
CA LYS A 93 -8.28 9.44 -10.01
C LYS A 93 -7.83 8.82 -8.68
N LEU A 94 -7.51 7.52 -8.69
CA LEU A 94 -6.87 6.87 -7.55
C LEU A 94 -5.56 7.58 -7.19
N GLY A 95 -5.29 7.68 -5.90
CA GLY A 95 -3.97 8.09 -5.41
C GLY A 95 -2.90 7.06 -5.80
N SER A 96 -1.64 7.44 -5.68
CA SER A 96 -0.49 6.59 -6.06
C SER A 96 -0.47 5.27 -5.30
N ALA A 97 -0.88 5.26 -4.04
CA ALA A 97 -0.90 4.06 -3.20
C ALA A 97 -2.05 3.13 -3.59
N GLU A 98 -3.23 3.68 -3.85
CA GLU A 98 -4.41 2.93 -4.30
C GLU A 98 -4.17 2.33 -5.69
N ALA A 99 -3.58 3.10 -6.61
CA ALA A 99 -3.21 2.62 -7.93
C ALA A 99 -2.18 1.48 -7.85
N PHE A 100 -1.17 1.61 -6.99
CA PHE A 100 -0.20 0.55 -6.72
C PHE A 100 -0.87 -0.72 -6.20
N LEU A 101 -1.68 -0.62 -5.13
CA LEU A 101 -2.36 -1.79 -4.57
C LEU A 101 -3.34 -2.42 -5.56
N LYS A 102 -4.02 -1.62 -6.39
CA LYS A 102 -4.89 -2.14 -7.45
C LYS A 102 -4.08 -2.98 -8.45
N ALA A 103 -2.95 -2.47 -8.94
CA ALA A 103 -2.09 -3.22 -9.87
C ALA A 103 -1.57 -4.52 -9.27
N VAL A 104 -1.16 -4.51 -8.00
CA VAL A 104 -0.75 -5.72 -7.27
C VAL A 104 -1.92 -6.70 -7.12
N LEU A 105 -3.14 -6.22 -6.82
CA LEU A 105 -4.33 -7.05 -6.67
C LEU A 105 -4.83 -7.68 -7.97
N ASP A 106 -4.44 -7.13 -9.13
CA ASP A 106 -4.70 -7.72 -10.45
C ASP A 106 -3.84 -8.98 -10.67
N ILE A 107 -2.77 -9.18 -9.89
CA ILE A 107 -1.97 -10.42 -9.89
C ILE A 107 -2.67 -11.52 -9.07
N PRO A 108 -2.88 -12.71 -9.65
CA PRO A 108 -3.48 -13.82 -8.93
C PRO A 108 -2.69 -14.21 -7.67
N PHE A 109 -3.37 -14.17 -6.52
CA PHE A 109 -2.81 -14.53 -5.21
C PHE A 109 -1.60 -13.67 -4.78
N ALA A 110 -1.52 -12.41 -5.22
CA ALA A 110 -0.38 -11.52 -4.98
C ALA A 110 0.19 -11.56 -3.56
N PHE A 111 -0.65 -11.36 -2.53
CA PHE A 111 -0.17 -11.37 -1.14
C PHE A 111 0.33 -12.74 -0.66
N LYS A 112 -0.26 -13.83 -1.14
CA LYS A 112 0.26 -15.18 -0.86
C LYS A 112 1.60 -15.43 -1.55
N ARG A 113 1.80 -14.86 -2.75
CA ARG A 113 3.11 -14.90 -3.43
C ARG A 113 4.14 -14.12 -2.64
N ILE A 114 3.80 -12.92 -2.16
CA ILE A 114 4.67 -12.12 -1.28
C ILE A 114 5.04 -12.91 -0.03
N ASP A 115 4.08 -13.54 0.66
CA ASP A 115 4.34 -14.38 1.84
C ASP A 115 5.32 -15.53 1.51
N ALA A 116 5.10 -16.23 0.39
CA ALA A 116 5.96 -17.33 -0.04
C ALA A 116 7.37 -16.85 -0.42
N MET A 117 7.48 -15.72 -1.12
CA MET A 117 8.75 -15.12 -1.50
C MET A 117 9.53 -14.66 -0.27
N LEU A 118 8.87 -14.08 0.74
CA LEU A 118 9.51 -13.71 2.00
C LEU A 118 10.05 -14.94 2.73
N TYR A 119 9.28 -16.03 2.75
CA TYR A 119 9.74 -17.29 3.33
C TYR A 119 11.00 -17.81 2.61
N ILE A 120 11.00 -17.80 1.27
CA ILE A 120 12.17 -18.22 0.48
C ILE A 120 13.38 -17.34 0.79
N ALA A 121 13.22 -16.01 0.83
CA ALA A 121 14.30 -15.07 1.11
C ALA A 121 14.94 -15.26 2.51
N ASN A 122 14.14 -15.66 3.50
CA ASN A 122 14.62 -15.86 4.86
C ASN A 122 15.10 -17.29 5.14
N PHE A 123 14.78 -18.26 4.28
CA PHE A 123 14.98 -19.67 4.55
C PHE A 123 16.41 -20.03 4.94
N ASP A 124 17.40 -19.59 4.15
CA ASP A 124 18.80 -19.94 4.40
C ASP A 124 19.30 -19.33 5.72
N SER A 125 18.95 -18.07 5.98
CA SER A 125 19.28 -17.39 7.23
C SER A 125 18.63 -18.06 8.45
N ASP A 126 17.36 -18.44 8.34
CA ASP A 126 16.64 -19.11 9.42
C ASP A 126 17.23 -20.49 9.73
N VAL A 127 17.60 -21.24 8.70
CA VAL A 127 18.28 -22.55 8.83
C VAL A 127 19.66 -22.39 9.46
N GLU A 128 20.45 -21.41 9.04
CA GLU A 128 21.76 -21.13 9.64
C GLU A 128 21.65 -20.71 11.10
N HIS A 129 20.72 -19.82 11.41
CA HIS A 129 20.44 -19.40 12.79
C HIS A 129 20.06 -20.59 13.66
N LEU A 130 19.16 -21.45 13.16
CA LEU A 130 18.72 -22.65 13.87
C LEU A 130 19.90 -23.61 14.13
N LYS A 131 20.75 -23.87 13.13
CA LYS A 131 21.97 -24.70 13.30
C LYS A 131 22.89 -24.16 14.40
N ARG A 132 23.22 -22.86 14.35
CA ARG A 132 24.06 -22.21 15.36
C ARG A 132 23.47 -22.31 16.76
N SER A 133 22.14 -22.23 16.88
CA SER A 133 21.48 -22.35 18.18
C SER A 133 21.67 -23.74 18.81
N PHE A 134 21.75 -24.79 17.99
CA PHE A 134 22.06 -26.15 18.47
C PHE A 134 23.53 -26.30 18.84
N ASP A 135 24.46 -25.72 18.08
CA ASP A 135 25.90 -25.76 18.39
C ASP A 135 26.21 -25.13 19.76
N THR A 136 25.41 -24.17 20.23
CA THR A 136 25.60 -23.55 21.57
C THR A 136 25.12 -24.40 22.74
N LEU A 137 24.42 -25.50 22.48
CA LEU A 137 23.91 -26.42 23.50
C LEU A 137 24.82 -27.64 23.74
N GLU A 138 25.85 -27.83 22.91
CA GLU A 138 26.94 -28.80 23.11
C GLU A 138 28.09 -28.21 23.96
#